data_AF-A0A917P9T3-F1
#
_entry.id   AF-A0A917P9T3-F1
#
_cell.length_a   1.000
_cell.length_b   1.000
_cell.length_c   1.000
_cell.angle_alpha   90.00
_cell.angle_beta   90.00
_cell.angle_gamma   90.00
#
_symmetry.space_group_name_H-M   'P 1'
#
loop_
_entity.id
_entity.type
_entity.pdbx_description
1 polymer ?
#
loop_
_entity_poly.entity_id
_entity_poly.type
_entity_poly.pdbx_seq_one_letter_code
_entity_poly.pdbx_strand_id
1 'polypeptide(L)'
;MRPPLEDLRGTGTPDLAALTASLGDVLPLLSQLPGTPQDEEWHAEGDVAVHTGRVLQEAYRLADAAALQGDARLTLILAALLHDIGKPLTTRTQQDETGRPRVISPRHADRGRSFLAYRLPELQLPTAVQSGVMALVGHHHDLARTFRDGTLPAYRRLARQVDLRPLYLLEVADTRGRVTPDQASRLDDLDLFRLQAEEYDLWDARDPYAGWREHVRAALPDASPALLDLTLQRGVLDHESGLIQTPEEAVARAYAARGGFPELVVTCGPSGSGKSKWIAEHLPDHEIVSLDALREALAGRRADQSVNGQVLQAAKEQLREALRRGRKVVWDATCTRRDFRRVPLGLGLDYGALTTLAVFQPPTSTLFTRNAARPHPVPAQVLAQQLEHAEFPYLPEAHRTVLPGGQDTVSRRGT
;
A
#
# COMPACT_ATOMS: atom_id res chain seq x y z
N MET A 1 -21.20 6.58 -11.05
CA MET A 1 -20.84 6.40 -9.63
C MET A 1 -22.12 6.12 -8.84
N ARG A 2 -22.07 5.32 -7.76
CA ARG A 2 -23.27 4.96 -6.97
C ARG A 2 -23.83 6.20 -6.25
N PRO A 3 -25.16 6.43 -6.16
CA PRO A 3 -25.72 7.66 -5.61
C PRO A 3 -25.23 8.02 -4.19
N PRO A 4 -25.10 7.08 -3.23
CA PRO A 4 -24.58 7.41 -1.90
C PRO A 4 -23.13 7.90 -1.91
N LEU A 5 -22.30 7.46 -2.88
CA LEU A 5 -20.92 7.92 -3.00
C LEU A 5 -20.83 9.35 -3.56
N GLU A 6 -21.79 9.78 -4.36
CA GLU A 6 -21.87 11.17 -4.82
C GLU A 6 -22.32 12.09 -3.67
N ASP A 7 -23.31 11.66 -2.90
CA ASP A 7 -23.81 12.42 -1.75
C ASP A 7 -22.72 12.69 -0.69
N LEU A 8 -21.80 11.73 -0.51
CA LEU A 8 -20.63 11.88 0.37
C LEU A 8 -19.66 13.01 -0.04
N ARG A 9 -19.70 13.48 -1.28
CA ARG A 9 -18.90 14.64 -1.73
C ARG A 9 -19.47 15.97 -1.23
N GLY A 10 -20.77 16.00 -0.97
CA GLY A 10 -21.51 17.17 -0.47
C GLY A 10 -21.71 17.09 1.04
N THR A 11 -22.92 17.37 1.50
CA THR A 11 -23.28 17.37 2.94
C THR A 11 -23.93 16.07 3.38
N GLY A 12 -23.94 15.04 2.53
CA GLY A 12 -24.56 13.75 2.83
C GLY A 12 -23.95 13.08 4.06
N THR A 13 -24.81 12.53 4.92
CA THR A 13 -24.44 11.79 6.13
C THR A 13 -25.18 10.44 6.23
N PRO A 14 -25.14 9.58 5.20
CA PRO A 14 -25.76 8.25 5.30
C PRO A 14 -25.14 7.45 6.45
N ASP A 15 -25.98 6.68 7.13
CA ASP A 15 -25.52 5.81 8.21
C ASP A 15 -24.81 4.56 7.66
N LEU A 16 -24.24 3.77 8.57
CA LEU A 16 -23.54 2.54 8.23
C LEU A 16 -24.44 1.55 7.48
N ALA A 17 -25.73 1.49 7.82
CA ALA A 17 -26.67 0.54 7.21
C ALA A 17 -26.93 0.90 5.74
N ALA A 18 -27.18 2.19 5.44
CA ALA A 18 -27.36 2.69 4.08
C ALA A 18 -26.10 2.48 3.22
N LEU A 19 -24.92 2.77 3.78
CA LEU A 19 -23.64 2.54 3.09
C LEU A 19 -23.38 1.05 2.85
N THR A 20 -23.67 0.18 3.83
CA THR A 20 -23.54 -1.27 3.70
C THR A 20 -24.47 -1.82 2.63
N ALA A 21 -25.73 -1.40 2.62
CA ALA A 21 -26.69 -1.78 1.57
C ALA A 21 -26.23 -1.34 0.19
N SER A 22 -25.62 -0.15 0.08
CA SER A 22 -25.15 0.39 -1.18
C SER A 22 -23.82 -0.19 -1.67
N LEU A 23 -22.98 -0.76 -0.81
CA LEU A 23 -21.61 -1.17 -1.16
C LEU A 23 -21.32 -2.66 -0.94
N GLY A 24 -22.21 -3.40 -0.27
CA GLY A 24 -21.97 -4.77 0.19
C GLY A 24 -21.76 -5.80 -0.92
N ASP A 25 -22.26 -5.58 -2.14
CA ASP A 25 -22.00 -6.42 -3.31
C ASP A 25 -20.54 -6.34 -3.79
N VAL A 26 -19.89 -5.18 -3.60
CA VAL A 26 -18.48 -4.97 -3.94
C VAL A 26 -17.58 -5.20 -2.72
N LEU A 27 -18.05 -4.81 -1.55
CA LEU A 27 -17.33 -4.85 -0.27
C LEU A 27 -18.05 -5.80 0.70
N PRO A 28 -18.02 -7.12 0.46
CA PRO A 28 -18.78 -8.10 1.25
C PRO A 28 -18.36 -8.20 2.72
N LEU A 29 -17.21 -7.64 3.12
CA LEU A 29 -16.81 -7.61 4.52
C LEU A 29 -17.61 -6.61 5.36
N LEU A 30 -18.32 -5.65 4.73
CA LEU A 30 -19.19 -4.73 5.46
C LEU A 30 -20.31 -5.47 6.21
N SER A 31 -20.83 -6.57 5.64
CA SER A 31 -21.86 -7.38 6.31
C SER A 31 -21.30 -8.26 7.43
N GLN A 32 -19.98 -8.33 7.58
CA GLN A 32 -19.31 -9.08 8.65
C GLN A 32 -18.85 -8.18 9.80
N LEU A 33 -18.95 -6.85 9.67
CA LEU A 33 -18.65 -5.95 10.79
C LEU A 33 -19.58 -6.20 11.99
N PRO A 34 -20.91 -6.37 11.79
CA PRO A 34 -21.79 -6.78 12.88
C PRO A 34 -21.39 -8.16 13.40
N GLY A 35 -21.23 -8.28 14.71
CA GLY A 35 -20.82 -9.52 15.37
C GLY A 35 -19.31 -9.82 15.31
N THR A 36 -18.47 -9.00 14.65
CA THR A 36 -17.02 -9.11 14.83
C THR A 36 -16.66 -8.56 16.21
N PRO A 37 -16.19 -9.38 17.16
CA PRO A 37 -16.00 -8.95 18.54
C PRO A 37 -14.82 -7.98 18.66
N GLN A 38 -14.87 -7.13 19.68
CA GLN A 38 -13.77 -6.26 20.11
C GLN A 38 -13.50 -6.48 21.61
N ASP A 39 -12.35 -6.00 22.08
CA ASP A 39 -12.01 -6.10 23.50
C ASP A 39 -12.84 -5.12 24.33
N GLU A 40 -13.58 -5.62 25.31
CA GLU A 40 -14.52 -4.81 26.12
C GLU A 40 -13.85 -3.65 26.89
N GLU A 41 -12.54 -3.74 27.14
CA GLU A 41 -11.80 -2.69 27.85
C GLU A 41 -11.37 -1.54 26.92
N TRP A 42 -11.04 -1.87 25.67
CA TRP A 42 -10.57 -0.89 24.67
C TRP A 42 -11.70 -0.39 23.77
N HIS A 43 -12.80 -1.13 23.74
CA HIS A 43 -13.97 -0.92 22.88
C HIS A 43 -15.25 -1.29 23.64
N ALA A 44 -15.57 -0.56 24.72
CA ALA A 44 -16.77 -0.82 25.51
C ALA A 44 -18.08 -0.47 24.75
N GLU A 45 -17.98 0.16 23.58
CA GLU A 45 -19.11 0.48 22.70
C GLU A 45 -19.75 -0.76 22.05
N GLY A 46 -19.02 -1.86 21.90
CA GLY A 46 -19.54 -3.11 21.33
C GLY A 46 -18.69 -3.65 20.17
N ASP A 47 -19.37 -4.15 19.13
CA ASP A 47 -18.71 -4.76 17.98
C ASP A 47 -18.18 -3.73 16.97
N VAL A 48 -17.45 -4.23 15.96
CA VAL A 48 -16.83 -3.39 14.93
C VAL A 48 -17.84 -2.52 14.19
N ALA A 49 -19.09 -2.97 14.00
CA ALA A 49 -20.11 -2.16 13.33
C ALA A 49 -20.56 -0.99 14.21
N VAL A 50 -20.76 -1.21 15.51
CA VAL A 50 -21.12 -0.13 16.45
C VAL A 50 -20.01 0.91 16.50
N HIS A 51 -18.75 0.48 16.62
CA HIS A 51 -17.58 1.36 16.58
C HIS A 51 -17.52 2.14 15.26
N THR A 52 -17.54 1.47 14.11
CA THR A 52 -17.49 2.10 12.79
C THR A 52 -18.61 3.13 12.59
N GLY A 53 -19.82 2.84 13.09
CA GLY A 53 -20.94 3.77 13.07
C GLY A 53 -20.67 5.06 13.86
N ARG A 54 -20.03 4.96 15.03
CA ARG A 54 -19.61 6.13 15.82
C ARG A 54 -18.50 6.92 15.13
N VAL A 55 -17.48 6.24 14.62
CA VAL A 55 -16.38 6.85 13.86
C VAL A 55 -16.90 7.61 12.64
N LEU A 56 -17.90 7.08 11.94
CA LEU A 56 -18.55 7.78 10.82
C LEU A 56 -19.19 9.10 11.25
N GLN A 57 -19.90 9.12 12.37
CA GLN A 57 -20.51 10.36 12.89
C GLN A 57 -19.46 11.41 13.24
N GLU A 58 -18.36 11.00 13.87
CA GLU A 58 -17.24 11.91 14.16
C GLU A 58 -16.56 12.38 12.88
N ALA A 59 -16.36 11.50 11.90
CA ALA A 59 -15.75 11.83 10.62
C ALA A 59 -16.59 12.86 9.84
N TYR A 60 -17.92 12.76 9.87
CA TYR A 60 -18.81 13.78 9.29
C TYR A 60 -18.62 15.15 9.96
N ARG A 61 -18.64 15.20 11.29
CA ARG A 61 -18.45 16.48 12.03
C ARG A 61 -17.08 17.08 11.77
N LEU A 62 -16.04 16.25 11.74
CA LEU A 62 -14.67 16.69 11.48
C LEU A 62 -14.49 17.16 10.03
N ALA A 63 -15.11 16.46 9.06
CA ALA A 63 -15.11 16.89 7.67
C ALA A 63 -15.76 18.27 7.51
N ASP A 64 -16.92 18.48 8.13
CA ASP A 64 -17.66 19.74 8.06
C ASP A 64 -16.89 20.86 8.77
N ALA A 65 -16.33 20.60 9.96
CA ALA A 65 -15.51 21.55 10.70
C ALA A 65 -14.22 21.94 9.95
N ALA A 66 -13.63 21.00 9.20
CA ALA A 66 -12.49 21.26 8.33
C ALA A 66 -12.89 21.79 6.95
N ALA A 67 -14.18 22.04 6.70
CA ALA A 67 -14.75 22.49 5.43
C ALA A 67 -14.34 21.62 4.23
N LEU A 68 -14.18 20.31 4.44
CA LEU A 68 -13.85 19.37 3.36
C LEU A 68 -15.04 19.22 2.40
N GLN A 69 -14.75 19.21 1.11
CA GLN A 69 -15.74 18.99 0.04
C GLN A 69 -15.16 18.08 -1.05
N GLY A 70 -16.02 17.58 -1.93
CA GLY A 70 -15.59 16.85 -3.13
C GLY A 70 -14.84 15.56 -2.79
N ASP A 71 -13.75 15.31 -3.53
CA ASP A 71 -12.92 14.12 -3.34
C ASP A 71 -12.29 14.04 -1.95
N ALA A 72 -11.94 15.18 -1.34
CA ALA A 72 -11.31 15.19 -0.01
C ALA A 72 -12.27 14.69 1.07
N ARG A 73 -13.53 15.16 1.05
CA ARG A 73 -14.58 14.68 1.97
C ARG A 73 -14.88 13.20 1.70
N LEU A 74 -15.09 12.84 0.43
CA LEU A 74 -15.36 11.46 0.05
C LEU A 74 -14.26 10.50 0.53
N THR A 75 -12.98 10.87 0.38
CA THR A 75 -11.84 10.08 0.83
C THR A 75 -11.84 9.89 2.34
N LEU A 76 -12.06 10.96 3.13
CA LEU A 76 -12.07 10.85 4.60
C LEU A 76 -13.24 9.97 5.08
N ILE A 77 -14.45 10.18 4.56
CA ILE A 77 -15.62 9.40 5.01
C ILE A 77 -15.52 7.94 4.59
N LEU A 78 -15.09 7.65 3.35
CA LEU A 78 -14.86 6.26 2.94
C LEU A 78 -13.75 5.60 3.75
N ALA A 79 -12.70 6.32 4.11
CA ALA A 79 -11.67 5.79 5.00
C ALA A 79 -12.24 5.49 6.39
N ALA A 80 -13.08 6.37 6.95
CA ALA A 80 -13.77 6.14 8.23
C ALA A 80 -14.67 4.90 8.20
N LEU A 81 -15.46 4.71 7.13
CA LEU A 81 -16.26 3.50 6.91
C LEU A 81 -15.40 2.22 6.87
N LEU A 82 -14.19 2.31 6.32
CA LEU A 82 -13.40 1.15 5.91
C LEU A 82 -12.13 0.91 6.75
N HIS A 83 -11.82 1.76 7.73
CA HIS A 83 -10.57 1.70 8.50
C HIS A 83 -10.37 0.30 9.14
N ASP A 84 -11.47 -0.26 9.65
CA ASP A 84 -11.53 -1.56 10.31
C ASP A 84 -12.04 -2.72 9.43
N ILE A 85 -12.16 -2.53 8.11
CA ILE A 85 -12.73 -3.55 7.19
C ILE A 85 -11.95 -4.88 7.21
N GLY A 86 -10.70 -4.86 7.68
CA GLY A 86 -9.85 -6.04 7.83
C GLY A 86 -10.02 -6.81 9.15
N LYS A 87 -10.75 -6.28 10.15
CA LYS A 87 -10.96 -6.95 11.44
C LYS A 87 -11.65 -8.31 11.30
N PRO A 88 -12.75 -8.47 10.51
CA PRO A 88 -13.37 -9.79 10.32
C PRO A 88 -12.42 -10.90 9.84
N LEU A 89 -11.35 -10.52 9.13
CA LEU A 89 -10.35 -11.47 8.61
C LEU A 89 -9.26 -11.85 9.60
N THR A 90 -9.11 -11.11 10.70
CA THR A 90 -7.92 -11.18 11.56
C THR A 90 -8.23 -11.27 13.05
N THR A 91 -9.46 -10.95 13.44
CA THR A 91 -9.91 -10.99 14.83
C THR A 91 -9.81 -12.40 15.39
N ARG A 92 -9.18 -12.51 16.56
CA ARG A 92 -9.05 -13.76 17.32
C ARG A 92 -8.86 -13.45 18.80
N THR A 93 -9.14 -14.43 19.64
CA THR A 93 -8.83 -14.37 21.07
C THR A 93 -7.40 -14.86 21.31
N GLN A 94 -6.63 -14.12 22.11
CA GLN A 94 -5.28 -14.48 22.54
C GLN A 94 -5.13 -14.17 24.03
N GLN A 95 -4.36 -14.97 24.77
CA GLN A 95 -4.01 -14.64 26.16
C GLN A 95 -2.96 -13.52 26.19
N ASP A 96 -3.17 -12.53 27.05
CA ASP A 96 -2.15 -11.52 27.36
C ASP A 96 -1.08 -12.07 28.31
N GLU A 97 -0.10 -11.22 28.67
CA GLU A 97 1.01 -11.59 29.56
C GLU A 97 0.56 -12.05 30.95
N THR A 98 -0.66 -11.68 31.37
CA THR A 98 -1.25 -12.08 32.65
C THR A 98 -2.14 -13.32 32.54
N GLY A 99 -2.29 -13.88 31.33
CA GLY A 99 -3.14 -15.03 31.03
C GLY A 99 -4.61 -14.68 30.79
N ARG A 100 -4.99 -13.39 30.80
CA ARG A 100 -6.36 -12.95 30.53
C ARG A 100 -6.65 -13.04 29.02
N PRO A 101 -7.81 -13.59 28.61
CA PRO A 101 -8.18 -13.59 27.20
C PRO A 101 -8.47 -12.16 26.72
N ARG A 102 -7.85 -11.78 25.61
CA ARG A 102 -8.01 -10.51 24.91
C ARG A 102 -8.46 -10.75 23.48
N VAL A 103 -9.35 -9.90 22.99
CA VAL A 103 -9.77 -9.91 21.58
C VAL A 103 -8.87 -8.97 20.81
N ILE A 104 -8.10 -9.51 19.87
CA ILE A 104 -7.14 -8.74 19.08
C ILE A 104 -7.38 -8.93 17.57
N SER A 105 -7.01 -7.92 16.78
CA SER A 105 -7.10 -7.94 15.31
C SER A 105 -5.74 -7.58 14.68
N PRO A 106 -4.73 -8.44 14.79
CA PRO A 106 -3.38 -8.11 14.33
C PRO A 106 -3.32 -7.96 12.81
N ARG A 107 -2.63 -6.92 12.33
CA ARG A 107 -2.47 -6.60 10.89
C ARG A 107 -3.79 -6.32 10.16
N HIS A 108 -4.86 -5.95 10.87
CA HIS A 108 -6.16 -5.67 10.23
C HIS A 108 -6.06 -4.49 9.23
N ALA A 109 -5.27 -3.45 9.51
CA ALA A 109 -5.03 -2.34 8.60
C ALA A 109 -4.43 -2.82 7.26
N ASP A 110 -3.35 -3.61 7.31
CA ASP A 110 -2.71 -4.19 6.12
C ASP A 110 -3.66 -5.09 5.32
N ARG A 111 -4.42 -5.93 6.02
CA ARG A 111 -5.37 -6.87 5.41
C ARG A 111 -6.56 -6.14 4.81
N GLY A 112 -7.07 -5.11 5.47
CA GLY A 112 -8.12 -4.23 4.97
C GLY A 112 -7.69 -3.50 3.71
N ARG A 113 -6.54 -2.81 3.75
CA ARG A 113 -5.94 -2.15 2.58
C ARG A 113 -5.77 -3.09 1.39
N SER A 114 -5.26 -4.29 1.65
CA SER A 114 -5.03 -5.29 0.59
C SER A 114 -6.33 -5.86 0.01
N PHE A 115 -7.35 -6.05 0.85
CA PHE A 115 -8.69 -6.42 0.42
C PHE A 115 -9.31 -5.35 -0.50
N LEU A 116 -9.15 -4.08 -0.15
CA LEU A 116 -9.68 -2.93 -0.88
C LEU A 116 -9.02 -2.74 -2.26
N ALA A 117 -7.74 -3.09 -2.40
CA ALA A 117 -6.96 -2.88 -3.63
C ALA A 117 -7.69 -3.36 -4.89
N TYR A 118 -8.30 -4.54 -4.89
CA TYR A 118 -8.96 -5.09 -6.09
C TYR A 118 -10.46 -4.84 -6.14
N ARG A 119 -11.03 -4.16 -5.14
CA ARG A 119 -12.48 -3.94 -4.99
C ARG A 119 -12.88 -2.47 -5.13
N LEU A 120 -12.07 -1.53 -4.64
CA LEU A 120 -12.31 -0.10 -4.89
C LEU A 120 -12.37 0.25 -6.39
N PRO A 121 -11.58 -0.37 -7.29
CA PRO A 121 -11.73 -0.13 -8.72
C PRO A 121 -13.13 -0.47 -9.29
N GLU A 122 -13.88 -1.40 -8.68
CA GLU A 122 -15.26 -1.73 -9.08
C GLU A 122 -16.23 -0.56 -8.85
N LEU A 123 -15.91 0.32 -7.90
CA LEU A 123 -16.72 1.49 -7.57
C LEU A 123 -16.53 2.64 -8.55
N GLN A 124 -15.57 2.53 -9.49
CA GLN A 124 -15.25 3.54 -10.49
C GLN A 124 -14.92 4.91 -9.88
N LEU A 125 -14.27 4.89 -8.71
CA LEU A 125 -13.80 6.09 -8.02
C LEU A 125 -12.57 6.67 -8.73
N PRO A 126 -12.31 7.99 -8.65
CA PRO A 126 -11.04 8.55 -9.12
C PRO A 126 -9.84 7.86 -8.47
N THR A 127 -8.74 7.67 -9.22
CA THR A 127 -7.53 6.99 -8.71
C THR A 127 -7.00 7.64 -7.44
N ALA A 128 -7.00 8.98 -7.36
CA ALA A 128 -6.59 9.71 -6.18
C ALA A 128 -7.42 9.36 -4.94
N VAL A 129 -8.75 9.18 -5.09
CA VAL A 129 -9.65 8.76 -4.00
C VAL A 129 -9.34 7.33 -3.59
N GLN A 130 -9.17 6.40 -4.54
CA GLN A 130 -8.84 5.01 -4.25
C GLN A 130 -7.52 4.90 -3.46
N SER A 131 -6.46 5.56 -3.95
CA SER A 131 -5.16 5.57 -3.29
C SER A 131 -5.20 6.28 -1.94
N GLY A 132 -5.97 7.37 -1.81
CA GLY A 132 -6.18 8.08 -0.54
C GLY A 132 -6.86 7.20 0.50
N VAL A 133 -7.97 6.55 0.15
CA VAL A 133 -8.68 5.62 1.05
C VAL A 133 -7.77 4.47 1.45
N MET A 134 -7.07 3.85 0.51
CA MET A 134 -6.14 2.75 0.82
C MET A 134 -4.98 3.18 1.72
N ALA A 135 -4.46 4.40 1.53
CA ALA A 135 -3.39 4.94 2.37
C ALA A 135 -3.90 5.20 3.80
N LEU A 136 -5.05 5.85 3.95
CA LEU A 136 -5.67 6.11 5.25
C LEU A 136 -5.98 4.80 5.99
N VAL A 137 -6.66 3.85 5.33
CA VAL A 137 -6.97 2.53 5.93
C VAL A 137 -5.71 1.77 6.33
N GLY A 138 -4.64 1.83 5.54
CA GLY A 138 -3.38 1.15 5.85
C GLY A 138 -2.59 1.76 7.02
N HIS A 139 -2.81 3.04 7.32
CA HIS A 139 -1.99 3.80 8.27
C HIS A 139 -2.77 4.36 9.46
N HIS A 140 -4.07 4.10 9.62
CA HIS A 140 -4.96 4.69 10.64
C HIS A 140 -4.62 4.38 12.12
N HIS A 141 -3.49 3.75 12.41
CA HIS A 141 -3.01 3.53 13.78
C HIS A 141 -1.52 3.90 13.92
N ASP A 142 -0.98 4.63 12.95
CA ASP A 142 0.45 4.88 12.82
C ASP A 142 0.89 6.18 13.49
N LEU A 143 -0.01 7.15 13.72
CA LEU A 143 0.38 8.46 14.27
C LEU A 143 1.02 8.34 15.64
N ALA A 144 0.41 7.60 16.56
CA ALA A 144 0.97 7.41 17.90
C ALA A 144 2.34 6.71 17.86
N ARG A 145 2.56 5.78 16.92
CA ARG A 145 3.87 5.13 16.75
C ARG A 145 4.91 6.11 16.20
N THR A 146 4.55 6.85 15.16
CA THR A 146 5.44 7.84 14.54
C THR A 146 5.79 8.97 15.50
N PHE A 147 4.84 9.40 16.33
CA PHE A 147 5.09 10.38 17.39
C PHE A 147 6.07 9.85 18.45
N ARG A 148 5.88 8.61 18.93
CA ARG A 148 6.84 7.98 19.86
C ARG A 148 8.25 7.85 19.29
N ASP A 149 8.37 7.57 17.99
CA ASP A 149 9.67 7.59 17.31
C ASP A 149 10.26 9.01 17.26
N GLY A 150 9.43 10.04 17.04
CA GLY A 150 9.77 11.47 17.16
C GLY A 150 10.73 12.03 16.11
N THR A 151 11.31 11.18 15.26
CA THR A 151 12.36 11.57 14.31
C THR A 151 11.80 12.07 12.97
N LEU A 152 12.46 13.06 12.37
CA LEU A 152 12.15 13.53 11.02
C LEU A 152 12.08 12.39 9.97
N PRO A 153 13.02 11.40 9.93
CA PRO A 153 12.89 10.23 9.07
C PRO A 153 11.58 9.46 9.23
N ALA A 154 11.10 9.26 10.46
CA ALA A 154 9.85 8.55 10.72
C ALA A 154 8.63 9.32 10.18
N TYR A 155 8.62 10.65 10.39
CA TYR A 155 7.57 11.52 9.87
C TYR A 155 7.58 11.61 8.34
N ARG A 156 8.75 11.78 7.71
CA ARG A 156 8.88 11.79 6.24
C ARG A 156 8.44 10.48 5.61
N ARG A 157 8.80 9.34 6.24
CA ARG A 157 8.36 8.02 5.80
C ARG A 157 6.85 7.86 5.82
N LEU A 158 6.18 8.38 6.85
CA LEU A 158 4.72 8.37 6.93
C LEU A 158 4.12 9.32 5.88
N ALA A 159 4.57 10.58 5.85
CA ALA A 159 4.09 11.61 4.92
C ALA A 159 4.23 11.22 3.43
N ARG A 160 5.24 10.41 3.10
CA ARG A 160 5.41 9.89 1.73
C ARG A 160 4.32 8.90 1.33
N GLN A 161 3.72 8.21 2.29
CA GLN A 161 2.76 7.12 2.06
C GLN A 161 1.31 7.56 2.24
N VAL A 162 1.05 8.57 3.08
CA VAL A 162 -0.28 9.04 3.43
C VAL A 162 -0.24 10.54 3.75
N ASP A 163 -1.32 11.24 3.41
CA ASP A 163 -1.47 12.65 3.73
C ASP A 163 -1.76 12.77 5.24
N LEU A 164 -0.93 13.52 5.96
CA LEU A 164 -0.94 13.54 7.43
C LEU A 164 -2.20 14.18 7.99
N ARG A 165 -2.75 15.20 7.31
CA ARG A 165 -3.93 15.91 7.78
C ARG A 165 -5.21 15.04 7.79
N PRO A 166 -5.63 14.39 6.67
CA PRO A 166 -6.77 13.49 6.72
C PRO A 166 -6.48 12.22 7.54
N LEU A 167 -5.22 11.81 7.70
CA LEU A 167 -4.87 10.72 8.62
C LEU A 167 -5.15 11.13 10.08
N TYR A 168 -4.71 12.32 10.48
CA TYR A 168 -5.04 12.87 11.80
C TYR A 168 -6.54 12.99 12.02
N LEU A 169 -7.29 13.51 11.05
CA LEU A 169 -8.76 13.60 11.17
C LEU A 169 -9.39 12.21 11.34
N LEU A 170 -8.89 11.20 10.63
CA LEU A 170 -9.36 9.83 10.77
C LEU A 170 -9.05 9.24 12.15
N GLU A 171 -7.82 9.40 12.66
CA GLU A 171 -7.44 8.88 13.98
C GLU A 171 -8.14 9.63 15.13
N VAL A 172 -8.43 10.93 14.97
CA VAL A 172 -9.26 11.69 15.91
C VAL A 172 -10.69 11.18 15.88
N ALA A 173 -11.27 10.91 14.69
CA ALA A 173 -12.60 10.32 14.57
C ALA A 173 -12.66 8.93 15.22
N ASP A 174 -11.65 8.09 14.96
CA ASP A 174 -11.51 6.76 15.54
C ASP A 174 -11.43 6.82 17.07
N THR A 175 -10.57 7.70 17.60
CA THR A 175 -10.37 7.86 19.04
C THR A 175 -11.65 8.38 19.71
N ARG A 176 -12.33 9.37 19.13
CA ARG A 176 -13.61 9.89 19.65
C ARG A 176 -14.75 8.87 19.56
N GLY A 177 -14.70 7.95 18.61
CA GLY A 177 -15.68 6.88 18.45
C GLY A 177 -15.62 5.79 19.55
N ARG A 178 -14.47 5.64 20.21
CA ARG A 178 -14.23 4.63 21.26
C ARG A 178 -14.86 5.00 22.59
N VAL A 179 -15.28 4.01 23.37
CA VAL A 179 -15.58 4.13 24.80
C VAL A 179 -14.49 3.42 25.57
N THR A 180 -13.53 4.20 26.08
CA THR A 180 -12.37 3.68 26.80
C THR A 180 -11.80 4.75 27.76
N PRO A 181 -11.18 4.37 28.90
CA PRO A 181 -10.67 5.34 29.89
C PRO A 181 -9.52 6.22 29.39
N ASP A 182 -8.75 5.77 28.40
CA ASP A 182 -7.53 6.45 27.91
C ASP A 182 -7.79 7.41 26.74
N GLN A 183 -9.06 7.65 26.38
CA GLN A 183 -9.45 8.46 25.21
C GLN A 183 -8.80 9.85 25.21
N ALA A 184 -8.82 10.57 26.35
CA ALA A 184 -8.27 11.91 26.45
C ALA A 184 -6.75 11.93 26.19
N SER A 185 -6.01 11.02 26.82
CA SER A 185 -4.55 10.93 26.63
C SER A 185 -4.17 10.59 25.19
N ARG A 186 -4.98 9.79 24.48
CA ARG A 186 -4.74 9.50 23.06
C ARG A 186 -4.97 10.73 22.19
N LEU A 187 -5.97 11.55 22.49
CA LEU A 187 -6.20 12.81 21.77
C LEU A 187 -5.04 13.79 21.99
N ASP A 188 -4.50 13.86 23.21
CA ASP A 188 -3.31 14.67 23.50
C ASP A 188 -2.09 14.20 22.67
N ASP A 189 -1.84 12.89 22.57
CA ASP A 189 -0.78 12.33 21.72
C ASP A 189 -0.96 12.69 20.24
N LEU A 190 -2.20 12.69 19.74
CA LEU A 190 -2.51 13.08 18.36
C LEU A 190 -2.24 14.57 18.12
N ASP A 191 -2.55 15.43 19.09
CA ASP A 191 -2.27 16.87 19.00
C ASP A 191 -0.76 17.14 19.05
N LEU A 192 -0.01 16.41 19.88
CA LEU A 192 1.45 16.47 19.89
C LEU A 192 2.05 15.97 18.56
N PHE A 193 1.50 14.89 17.99
CA PHE A 193 1.89 14.44 16.65
C PHE A 193 1.74 15.57 15.63
N ARG A 194 0.59 16.26 15.64
CA ARG A 194 0.29 17.34 14.71
C ARG A 194 1.28 18.49 14.85
N LEU A 195 1.54 18.96 16.08
CA LEU A 195 2.51 20.05 16.32
C LEU A 195 3.89 19.70 15.78
N GLN A 196 4.36 18.46 15.98
CA GLN A 196 5.64 18.00 15.46
C GLN A 196 5.66 17.90 13.92
N ALA A 197 4.54 17.49 13.30
CA ALA A 197 4.41 17.44 11.84
C ALA A 197 4.41 18.86 11.22
N GLU A 198 3.82 19.84 11.90
CA GLU A 198 3.87 21.26 11.53
C GLU A 198 5.31 21.80 11.68
N GLU A 199 6.03 21.47 12.76
CA GLU A 199 7.44 21.87 12.96
C GLU A 199 8.37 21.31 11.87
N TYR A 200 8.08 20.10 11.36
CA TYR A 200 8.84 19.50 10.27
C TYR A 200 8.42 19.96 8.86
N ASP A 201 7.48 20.90 8.74
CA ASP A 201 6.90 21.35 7.47
C ASP A 201 6.26 20.22 6.65
N LEU A 202 5.69 19.21 7.35
CA LEU A 202 5.10 18.02 6.72
C LEU A 202 3.57 18.01 6.72
N TRP A 203 2.93 18.90 7.47
CA TRP A 203 1.48 18.90 7.67
C TRP A 203 0.67 19.06 6.38
N ASP A 204 1.08 19.98 5.51
CA ASP A 204 0.45 20.25 4.22
C ASP A 204 1.35 19.86 3.03
N ALA A 205 2.43 19.11 3.30
CA ALA A 205 3.40 18.73 2.28
C ALA A 205 2.83 17.67 1.33
N ARG A 206 2.77 18.00 0.04
CA ARG A 206 2.46 17.02 -1.02
C ARG A 206 3.62 16.08 -1.31
N ASP A 207 4.84 16.55 -1.04
CA ASP A 207 6.07 15.81 -1.28
C ASP A 207 7.11 16.10 -0.19
N PRO A 208 7.34 15.17 0.74
CA PRO A 208 8.31 15.35 1.83
C PRO A 208 9.78 15.42 1.37
N TYR A 209 10.06 15.15 0.09
CA TYR A 209 11.41 15.12 -0.49
C TYR A 209 11.56 16.03 -1.71
N ALA A 210 10.70 17.04 -1.88
CA ALA A 210 10.81 18.00 -2.98
C ALA A 210 12.20 18.66 -3.06
N GLY A 211 12.70 19.19 -1.93
CA GLY A 211 14.03 19.80 -1.84
C GLY A 211 15.17 18.82 -2.12
N TRP A 212 15.02 17.54 -1.76
CA TRP A 212 16.01 16.51 -2.10
C TRP A 212 16.06 16.25 -3.60
N ARG A 213 14.91 16.24 -4.28
CA ARG A 213 14.85 16.09 -5.74
C ARG A 213 15.52 17.25 -6.46
N GLU A 214 15.27 18.47 -6.02
CA GLU A 214 15.91 19.67 -6.57
C GLU A 214 17.43 19.61 -6.39
N HIS A 215 17.88 19.28 -5.17
CA HIS A 215 19.30 19.12 -4.88
C HIS A 215 19.95 18.05 -5.77
N VAL A 216 19.38 16.85 -5.86
CA VAL A 216 19.92 15.75 -6.67
C VAL A 216 20.01 16.15 -8.15
N ARG A 217 19.00 16.85 -8.70
CA ARG A 217 19.03 17.35 -10.07
C ARG A 217 20.13 18.40 -10.28
N ALA A 218 20.31 19.32 -9.34
CA ALA A 218 21.34 20.35 -9.42
C ALA A 218 22.75 19.77 -9.31
N ALA A 219 22.95 18.76 -8.45
CA ALA A 219 24.24 18.10 -8.25
C ALA A 219 24.63 17.15 -9.40
N LEU A 220 23.67 16.73 -10.22
CA LEU A 220 23.82 15.78 -11.32
C LEU A 220 23.18 16.30 -12.62
N PRO A 221 23.58 17.47 -13.16
CA PRO A 221 22.89 18.13 -14.26
C PRO A 221 22.85 17.29 -15.56
N ASP A 222 23.90 16.50 -15.81
CA ASP A 222 24.04 15.68 -17.02
C ASP A 222 23.66 14.20 -16.81
N ALA A 223 23.10 13.86 -15.64
CA ALA A 223 22.73 12.47 -15.34
C ALA A 223 21.49 12.01 -16.11
N SER A 224 21.48 10.73 -16.47
CA SER A 224 20.30 10.11 -17.06
C SER A 224 19.12 10.11 -16.06
N PRO A 225 17.86 10.10 -16.53
CA PRO A 225 16.70 10.01 -15.66
C PRO A 225 16.75 8.82 -14.69
N ALA A 226 17.30 7.69 -15.12
CA ALA A 226 17.45 6.51 -14.28
C ALA A 226 18.47 6.72 -13.15
N LEU A 227 19.58 7.42 -13.41
CA LEU A 227 20.58 7.72 -12.37
C LEU A 227 20.04 8.72 -11.36
N LEU A 228 19.28 9.73 -11.82
CA LEU A 228 18.59 10.67 -10.93
C LEU A 228 17.57 9.95 -10.04
N ASP A 229 16.76 9.07 -10.62
CA ASP A 229 15.79 8.24 -9.88
C ASP A 229 16.50 7.34 -8.86
N LEU A 230 17.57 6.63 -9.27
CA LEU A 230 18.32 5.76 -8.36
C LEU A 230 18.90 6.57 -7.19
N THR A 231 19.55 7.69 -7.47
CA THR A 231 20.17 8.55 -6.46
C THR A 231 19.14 9.04 -5.46
N LEU A 232 18.04 9.62 -5.96
CA LEU A 232 16.98 10.16 -5.10
C LEU A 232 16.30 9.06 -4.30
N GLN A 233 15.82 8.00 -4.95
CA GLN A 233 15.00 6.99 -4.29
C GLN A 233 15.82 6.13 -3.33
N ARG A 234 17.08 5.82 -3.65
CA ARG A 234 17.98 5.16 -2.71
C ARG A 234 18.29 6.06 -1.53
N GLY A 235 18.55 7.35 -1.78
CA GLY A 235 18.74 8.35 -0.74
C GLY A 235 17.56 8.46 0.21
N VAL A 236 16.33 8.49 -0.32
CA VAL A 236 15.09 8.47 0.47
C VAL A 236 15.05 7.25 1.40
N LEU A 237 15.24 6.04 0.86
CA LEU A 237 15.21 4.83 1.68
C LEU A 237 16.33 4.78 2.72
N ASP A 238 17.55 5.20 2.35
CA ASP A 238 18.68 5.28 3.26
C ASP A 238 18.39 6.31 4.38
N HIS A 239 17.77 7.46 4.07
CA HIS A 239 17.37 8.48 5.05
C HIS A 239 16.29 7.99 6.01
N GLU A 240 15.23 7.37 5.48
CA GLU A 240 14.13 6.80 6.28
C GLU A 240 14.61 5.68 7.21
N SER A 241 15.72 5.02 6.88
CA SER A 241 16.37 4.02 7.74
C SER A 241 17.37 4.61 8.74
N GLY A 242 17.64 5.92 8.67
CA GLY A 242 18.64 6.61 9.49
C GLY A 242 20.09 6.46 9.03
N LEU A 243 20.33 5.86 7.85
CA LEU A 243 21.68 5.63 7.31
C LEU A 243 22.33 6.92 6.81
N ILE A 244 21.54 7.86 6.28
CA ILE A 244 22.01 9.18 5.86
C ILE A 244 21.07 10.26 6.39
N GLN A 245 21.54 11.50 6.47
CA GLN A 245 20.75 12.64 6.94
C GLN A 245 20.49 13.68 5.84
N THR A 246 21.31 13.68 4.79
CA THR A 246 21.36 14.77 3.81
C THR A 246 21.27 14.27 2.36
N PRO A 247 20.78 15.10 1.42
CA PRO A 247 20.78 14.76 0.00
C PRO A 247 22.21 14.72 -0.60
N GLU A 248 23.18 15.42 -0.02
CA GLU A 248 24.60 15.36 -0.40
C GLU A 248 25.17 13.96 -0.19
N GLU A 249 24.86 13.33 0.95
CA GLU A 249 25.24 11.94 1.23
C GLU A 249 24.59 10.97 0.23
N ALA A 250 23.35 11.23 -0.19
CA ALA A 250 22.68 10.42 -1.22
C ALA A 250 23.44 10.51 -2.57
N VAL A 251 23.84 11.72 -2.98
CA VAL A 251 24.64 11.93 -4.20
C VAL A 251 26.00 11.24 -4.09
N ALA A 252 26.68 11.35 -2.95
CA ALA A 252 27.97 10.70 -2.72
C ALA A 252 27.87 9.17 -2.81
N ARG A 253 26.82 8.58 -2.24
CA ARG A 253 26.58 7.12 -2.29
C ARG A 253 26.25 6.61 -3.69
N ALA A 254 25.62 7.44 -4.53
CA ALA A 254 25.32 7.09 -5.91
C ALA A 254 26.53 7.21 -6.87
N TYR A 255 27.69 7.65 -6.39
CA TYR A 255 28.87 7.87 -7.24
C TYR A 255 29.28 6.62 -8.03
N ALA A 256 29.24 5.44 -7.40
CA ALA A 256 29.56 4.17 -8.07
C ALA A 256 28.61 3.83 -9.23
N ALA A 257 27.35 4.27 -9.16
CA ALA A 257 26.35 4.03 -10.19
C ALA A 257 26.55 4.90 -11.45
N ARG A 258 27.41 5.92 -11.41
CA ARG A 258 27.72 6.75 -12.60
C ARG A 258 28.36 5.92 -13.73
N GLY A 259 29.07 4.84 -13.40
CA GLY A 259 29.65 3.91 -14.36
C GLY A 259 28.63 2.94 -15.00
N GLY A 260 27.36 3.01 -14.60
CA GLY A 260 26.30 2.07 -14.97
C GLY A 260 25.81 1.26 -13.78
N PHE A 261 24.57 0.79 -13.87
CA PHE A 261 23.91 -0.02 -12.85
C PHE A 261 22.84 -0.91 -13.51
N PRO A 262 22.52 -2.07 -12.93
CA PRO A 262 21.43 -2.90 -13.41
C PRO A 262 20.06 -2.25 -13.13
N GLU A 263 19.05 -2.58 -13.92
CA GLU A 263 17.65 -2.24 -13.64
C GLU A 263 16.86 -3.51 -13.39
N LEU A 264 16.03 -3.52 -12.35
CA LEU A 264 15.18 -4.66 -12.02
C LEU A 264 13.72 -4.21 -11.93
N VAL A 265 12.86 -4.79 -12.76
CA VAL A 265 11.41 -4.63 -12.65
C VAL A 265 10.82 -5.92 -12.07
N VAL A 266 10.12 -5.82 -10.95
CA VAL A 266 9.35 -6.93 -10.35
C VAL A 266 7.87 -6.67 -10.62
N THR A 267 7.18 -7.61 -11.27
CA THR A 267 5.73 -7.49 -11.43
C THR A 267 4.99 -7.98 -10.20
N CYS A 268 3.90 -7.33 -9.83
CA CYS A 268 3.04 -7.69 -8.70
C CYS A 268 1.57 -7.63 -9.13
N GLY A 269 0.89 -8.76 -9.20
CA GLY A 269 -0.54 -8.80 -9.43
C GLY A 269 -1.07 -10.21 -9.68
N PRO A 270 -2.38 -10.47 -9.44
CA PRO A 270 -2.99 -11.78 -9.64
C PRO A 270 -2.94 -12.27 -11.09
N SER A 271 -3.24 -13.54 -11.30
CA SER A 271 -3.50 -14.10 -12.63
C SER A 271 -4.59 -13.29 -13.36
N GLY A 272 -4.40 -13.04 -14.66
CA GLY A 272 -5.33 -12.21 -15.44
C GLY A 272 -5.13 -10.69 -15.31
N SER A 273 -4.17 -10.23 -14.50
CA SER A 273 -3.97 -8.79 -14.27
C SER A 273 -3.36 -8.00 -15.44
N GLY A 274 -2.84 -8.69 -16.46
CA GLY A 274 -2.23 -8.05 -17.65
C GLY A 274 -0.71 -7.91 -17.63
N LYS A 275 -0.01 -8.49 -16.64
CA LYS A 275 1.46 -8.46 -16.51
C LYS A 275 2.21 -8.72 -17.81
N SER A 276 2.03 -9.90 -18.40
CA SER A 276 2.79 -10.33 -19.58
C SER A 276 2.55 -9.43 -20.79
N LYS A 277 1.32 -8.90 -20.96
CA LYS A 277 1.01 -7.92 -22.00
C LYS A 277 1.78 -6.61 -21.78
N TRP A 278 1.73 -6.09 -20.56
CA TRP A 278 2.43 -4.85 -20.21
C TRP A 278 3.95 -4.99 -20.35
N ILE A 279 4.53 -6.12 -19.94
CA ILE A 279 5.96 -6.42 -20.13
C ILE A 279 6.32 -6.38 -21.62
N ALA A 280 5.56 -7.06 -22.48
CA ALA A 280 5.84 -7.10 -23.92
C ALA A 280 5.75 -5.73 -24.58
N GLU A 281 4.82 -4.87 -24.13
CA GLU A 281 4.61 -3.53 -24.68
C GLU A 281 5.64 -2.50 -24.19
N HIS A 282 6.08 -2.58 -22.93
CA HIS A 282 6.85 -1.51 -22.28
C HIS A 282 8.31 -1.87 -22.02
N LEU A 283 8.65 -3.16 -21.96
CA LEU A 283 9.97 -3.65 -21.57
C LEU A 283 10.56 -4.65 -22.60
N PRO A 284 10.50 -4.37 -23.93
CA PRO A 284 10.94 -5.31 -24.96
C PRO A 284 12.45 -5.64 -24.88
N ASP A 285 13.26 -4.71 -24.37
CA ASP A 285 14.72 -4.86 -24.28
C ASP A 285 15.19 -5.50 -22.95
N HIS A 286 14.27 -5.97 -22.11
CA HIS A 286 14.62 -6.55 -20.81
C HIS A 286 14.74 -8.08 -20.89
N GLU A 287 15.74 -8.62 -20.20
CA GLU A 287 15.83 -10.07 -19.97
C GLU A 287 14.70 -10.50 -19.02
N ILE A 288 13.91 -11.51 -19.39
CA ILE A 288 12.77 -11.96 -18.60
C ILE A 288 13.12 -13.21 -17.82
N VAL A 289 13.09 -13.12 -16.49
CA VAL A 289 13.11 -14.25 -15.57
C VAL A 289 11.66 -14.62 -15.22
N SER A 290 11.09 -15.58 -15.96
CA SER A 290 9.71 -16.05 -15.76
C SER A 290 9.65 -17.34 -14.96
N LEU A 291 9.03 -17.29 -13.78
CA LEU A 291 8.88 -18.46 -12.92
C LEU A 291 7.98 -19.52 -13.55
N ASP A 292 7.00 -19.11 -14.34
CA ASP A 292 6.10 -20.05 -15.03
C ASP A 292 6.82 -20.79 -16.16
N ALA A 293 7.69 -20.10 -16.92
CA ALA A 293 8.51 -20.72 -17.95
C ALA A 293 9.52 -21.72 -17.35
N LEU A 294 10.16 -21.35 -16.23
CA LEU A 294 11.07 -22.23 -15.50
C LEU A 294 10.35 -23.47 -14.94
N ARG A 295 9.12 -23.30 -14.45
CA ARG A 295 8.30 -24.43 -13.96
C ARG A 295 7.90 -25.37 -15.09
N GLU A 296 7.52 -24.82 -16.25
CA GLU A 296 7.23 -25.60 -17.44
C GLU A 296 8.46 -26.39 -17.92
N ALA A 297 9.65 -25.78 -17.93
CA ALA A 297 10.89 -26.45 -18.31
C ALA A 297 11.30 -27.57 -17.34
N LEU A 298 11.08 -27.41 -16.02
CA LEU A 298 11.51 -28.37 -15.01
C LEU A 298 10.49 -29.49 -14.74
N ALA A 299 9.19 -29.21 -14.78
CA ALA A 299 8.13 -30.17 -14.45
C ALA A 299 7.21 -30.53 -15.64
N GLY A 300 7.45 -29.96 -16.82
CA GLY A 300 6.63 -30.18 -18.02
C GLY A 300 5.25 -29.52 -17.99
N ARG A 301 4.80 -28.95 -16.86
CA ARG A 301 3.53 -28.21 -16.75
C ARG A 301 3.63 -27.02 -15.80
N ARG A 302 3.05 -25.88 -16.18
CA ARG A 302 2.97 -24.66 -15.35
C ARG A 302 2.16 -24.83 -14.06
N ALA A 303 1.24 -25.77 -14.01
CA ALA A 303 0.42 -26.01 -12.82
C ALA A 303 1.14 -26.84 -11.75
N ASP A 304 2.25 -27.50 -12.08
CA ASP A 304 2.92 -28.44 -11.18
C ASP A 304 3.71 -27.70 -10.08
N GLN A 305 3.24 -27.81 -8.84
CA GLN A 305 3.83 -27.15 -7.67
C GLN A 305 4.91 -28.02 -6.98
N SER A 306 5.18 -29.25 -7.44
CA SER A 306 6.12 -30.18 -6.80
C SER A 306 7.58 -29.71 -6.83
N VAL A 307 7.94 -28.86 -7.80
CA VAL A 307 9.31 -28.36 -8.03
C VAL A 307 9.52 -26.89 -7.66
N ASN A 308 8.62 -26.29 -6.88
CA ASN A 308 8.66 -24.85 -6.57
C ASN A 308 10.01 -24.36 -6.00
N GLY A 309 10.64 -25.15 -5.14
CA GLY A 309 11.95 -24.81 -4.58
C GLY A 309 13.05 -24.75 -5.65
N GLN A 310 13.05 -25.70 -6.58
CA GLN A 310 14.02 -25.74 -7.69
C GLN A 310 13.79 -24.58 -8.66
N VAL A 311 12.53 -24.31 -9.01
CA VAL A 311 12.13 -23.16 -9.85
C VAL A 311 12.62 -21.84 -9.24
N LEU A 312 12.41 -21.64 -7.94
CA LEU A 312 12.84 -20.41 -7.27
C LEU A 312 14.36 -20.27 -7.25
N GLN A 313 15.11 -21.35 -7.03
CA GLN A 313 16.57 -21.28 -7.06
C GLN A 313 17.11 -21.01 -8.46
N ALA A 314 16.55 -21.66 -9.49
CA ALA A 314 16.90 -21.38 -10.88
C ALA A 314 16.62 -19.91 -11.26
N ALA A 315 15.46 -19.38 -10.87
CA ALA A 315 15.09 -17.99 -11.11
C ALA A 315 16.05 -17.01 -10.41
N LYS A 316 16.43 -17.29 -9.16
CA LYS A 316 17.41 -16.48 -8.42
C LYS A 316 18.78 -16.49 -9.08
N GLU A 317 19.22 -17.63 -9.62
CA GLU A 317 20.52 -17.70 -10.28
C GLU A 317 20.53 -16.92 -11.60
N GLN A 318 19.49 -17.08 -12.43
CA GLN A 318 19.32 -16.26 -13.64
C GLN A 318 19.29 -14.76 -13.32
N LEU A 319 18.56 -14.36 -12.28
CA LEU A 319 18.54 -12.96 -11.85
C LEU A 319 19.93 -12.47 -11.43
N ARG A 320 20.68 -13.24 -10.61
CA ARG A 320 22.03 -12.84 -10.19
C ARG A 320 22.99 -12.71 -11.36
N GLU A 321 22.94 -13.63 -12.31
CA GLU A 321 23.79 -13.60 -13.50
C GLU A 321 23.53 -12.34 -14.34
N ALA A 322 22.25 -11.99 -14.55
CA ALA A 322 21.86 -10.80 -15.29
C ALA A 322 22.23 -9.50 -14.54
N LEU A 323 21.99 -9.43 -13.22
CA LEU A 323 22.36 -8.28 -12.39
C LEU A 323 23.88 -8.07 -12.37
N ARG A 324 24.68 -9.14 -12.26
CA ARG A 324 26.15 -9.07 -12.29
C ARG A 324 26.68 -8.51 -13.61
N ARG A 325 25.96 -8.73 -14.71
CA ARG A 325 26.28 -8.19 -16.04
C ARG A 325 25.77 -6.76 -16.26
N GLY A 326 25.14 -6.14 -15.26
CA GLY A 326 24.58 -4.79 -15.37
C GLY A 326 23.37 -4.72 -16.33
N ARG A 327 22.63 -5.82 -16.51
CA ARG A 327 21.51 -5.89 -17.45
C ARG A 327 20.22 -5.28 -16.89
N LYS A 328 19.27 -5.04 -17.79
CA LYS A 328 17.88 -4.72 -17.46
C LYS A 328 17.08 -6.01 -17.40
N VAL A 329 16.42 -6.26 -16.28
CA VAL A 329 15.80 -7.56 -15.98
C VAL A 329 14.37 -7.37 -15.50
N VAL A 330 13.48 -8.25 -15.95
CA VAL A 330 12.12 -8.38 -15.45
C VAL A 330 11.99 -9.69 -14.67
N TRP A 331 11.55 -9.61 -13.43
CA TRP A 331 11.08 -10.75 -12.67
C TRP A 331 9.56 -10.91 -12.88
N ASP A 332 9.18 -11.81 -13.78
CA ASP A 332 7.78 -12.09 -14.11
C ASP A 332 7.22 -13.22 -13.22
N ALA A 333 6.46 -12.78 -12.23
CA ALA A 333 5.71 -13.65 -11.32
C ALA A 333 4.47 -12.92 -10.81
N THR A 334 3.56 -13.66 -10.16
CA THR A 334 2.39 -13.06 -9.51
C THR A 334 2.79 -12.13 -8.36
N CYS A 335 3.72 -12.57 -7.50
CA CYS A 335 4.34 -11.74 -6.47
C CYS A 335 3.32 -10.96 -5.59
N THR A 336 2.14 -11.53 -5.35
CA THR A 336 1.08 -10.88 -4.57
C THR A 336 1.35 -10.87 -3.07
N ARG A 337 2.26 -11.70 -2.57
CA ARG A 337 2.72 -11.73 -1.18
C ARG A 337 4.08 -11.05 -1.01
N ARG A 338 4.27 -10.39 0.13
CA ARG A 338 5.45 -9.55 0.44
C ARG A 338 6.72 -10.37 0.55
N ASP A 339 6.66 -11.55 1.16
CA ASP A 339 7.81 -12.45 1.31
C ASP A 339 8.38 -12.91 -0.04
N PHE A 340 7.52 -13.19 -1.02
CA PHE A 340 7.93 -13.53 -2.38
C PHE A 340 8.52 -12.34 -3.14
N ARG A 341 7.99 -11.12 -2.97
CA ARG A 341 8.53 -9.89 -3.59
C ARG A 341 9.87 -9.49 -3.01
N ARG A 342 10.06 -9.68 -1.70
CA ARG A 342 11.29 -9.31 -1.00
C ARG A 342 12.51 -10.03 -1.56
N VAL A 343 12.35 -11.24 -2.10
CA VAL A 343 13.46 -12.02 -2.67
C VAL A 343 14.11 -11.34 -3.88
N PRO A 344 13.41 -11.08 -5.01
CA PRO A 344 14.01 -10.39 -6.14
C PRO A 344 14.38 -8.94 -5.81
N LEU A 345 13.55 -8.22 -5.04
CA LEU A 345 13.85 -6.83 -4.67
C LEU A 345 15.15 -6.75 -3.85
N GLY A 346 15.32 -7.62 -2.85
CA GLY A 346 16.56 -7.71 -2.06
C GLY A 346 17.78 -8.00 -2.93
N LEU A 347 17.69 -8.98 -3.84
CA LEU A 347 18.78 -9.27 -4.78
C LEU A 347 19.10 -8.05 -5.67
N GLY A 348 18.09 -7.32 -6.13
CA GLY A 348 18.30 -6.07 -6.87
C GLY A 348 19.05 -5.03 -6.04
N LEU A 349 18.62 -4.80 -4.79
CA LEU A 349 19.27 -3.85 -3.88
C LEU A 349 20.73 -4.23 -3.58
N ASP A 350 21.01 -5.53 -3.34
CA ASP A 350 22.35 -6.04 -3.05
C ASP A 350 23.33 -5.82 -4.22
N TYR A 351 22.83 -5.85 -5.46
CA TYR A 351 23.61 -5.60 -6.67
C TYR A 351 23.58 -4.13 -7.12
N GLY A 352 23.04 -3.22 -6.31
CA GLY A 352 22.96 -1.78 -6.62
C GLY A 352 21.98 -1.44 -7.75
N ALA A 353 20.99 -2.30 -8.01
CA ALA A 353 20.03 -2.11 -9.08
C ALA A 353 19.01 -1.02 -8.78
N LEU A 354 18.56 -0.33 -9.83
CA LEU A 354 17.35 0.48 -9.78
C LEU A 354 16.12 -0.45 -9.81
N THR A 355 15.59 -0.73 -8.62
CA THR A 355 14.42 -1.61 -8.43
C THR A 355 13.09 -0.89 -8.63
N THR A 356 12.24 -1.44 -9.49
CA THR A 356 10.88 -0.97 -9.78
C THR A 356 9.87 -2.07 -9.46
N LEU A 357 8.83 -1.75 -8.73
CA LEU A 357 7.69 -2.63 -8.49
C LEU A 357 6.51 -2.21 -9.39
N ALA A 358 6.15 -3.03 -10.37
CA ALA A 358 5.00 -2.80 -11.26
C ALA A 358 3.76 -3.50 -10.69
N VAL A 359 2.83 -2.74 -10.11
CA VAL A 359 1.68 -3.23 -9.34
C VAL A 359 0.41 -3.14 -10.18
N PHE A 360 -0.19 -4.29 -10.49
CA PHE A 360 -1.37 -4.38 -11.33
C PHE A 360 -2.62 -4.50 -10.48
N GLN A 361 -3.46 -3.46 -10.53
CA GLN A 361 -4.66 -3.33 -9.72
C GLN A 361 -5.94 -3.19 -10.57
N PRO A 362 -6.25 -4.12 -11.51
CA PRO A 362 -7.54 -4.08 -12.19
C PRO A 362 -8.69 -4.50 -11.25
N PRO A 363 -9.94 -4.16 -11.59
CA PRO A 363 -11.12 -4.65 -10.87
C PRO A 363 -11.15 -6.18 -10.80
N THR A 364 -11.69 -6.71 -9.70
CA THR A 364 -11.87 -8.14 -9.46
C THR A 364 -12.63 -8.83 -10.61
N SER A 365 -13.73 -8.25 -11.07
CA SER A 365 -14.53 -8.69 -12.21
C SER A 365 -13.68 -8.85 -13.47
N THR A 366 -12.84 -7.85 -13.75
CA THR A 366 -11.91 -7.85 -14.89
C THR A 366 -10.89 -8.99 -14.78
N LEU A 367 -10.38 -9.29 -13.58
CA LEU A 367 -9.46 -10.40 -13.36
C LEU A 367 -10.10 -11.75 -13.72
N PHE A 368 -11.33 -12.00 -13.25
CA PHE A 368 -12.04 -13.25 -13.54
C PHE A 368 -12.37 -13.39 -15.03
N THR A 369 -12.91 -12.32 -15.66
CA THR A 369 -13.21 -12.30 -17.09
C THR A 369 -11.95 -12.55 -17.92
N ARG A 370 -10.85 -11.84 -17.63
CA ARG A 370 -9.59 -12.02 -18.36
C ARG A 370 -9.00 -13.40 -18.12
N ASN A 371 -9.04 -13.91 -16.89
CA ASN A 371 -8.47 -15.21 -16.57
C ASN A 371 -9.19 -16.34 -17.33
N ALA A 372 -10.52 -16.30 -17.43
CA ALA A 372 -11.30 -17.29 -18.18
C ALA A 372 -10.96 -17.31 -19.68
N ALA A 373 -10.57 -16.17 -20.26
CA ALA A 373 -10.24 -16.04 -21.67
C ALA A 373 -8.76 -16.35 -22.02
N ARG A 374 -7.92 -16.73 -21.05
CA ARG A 374 -6.48 -16.98 -21.27
C ARG A 374 -6.24 -18.35 -21.92
N PRO A 375 -5.16 -18.51 -22.71
CA PRO A 375 -4.71 -19.83 -23.19
C PRO A 375 -4.45 -20.83 -22.06
N HIS A 376 -3.96 -20.33 -20.92
CA HIS A 376 -3.71 -21.10 -19.71
C HIS A 376 -4.41 -20.44 -18.51
N PRO A 377 -5.71 -20.70 -18.31
CA PRO A 377 -6.46 -20.17 -17.17
C PRO A 377 -6.03 -20.89 -15.89
N VAL A 378 -5.97 -20.15 -14.77
CA VAL A 378 -5.91 -20.81 -13.45
C VAL A 378 -7.33 -21.11 -12.96
N PRO A 379 -7.55 -22.17 -12.15
CA PRO A 379 -8.86 -22.42 -11.55
C PRO A 379 -9.38 -21.18 -10.79
N ALA A 380 -10.70 -20.94 -10.85
CA ALA A 380 -11.31 -19.76 -10.22
C ALA A 380 -11.01 -19.68 -8.71
N GLN A 381 -10.97 -20.81 -8.01
CA GLN A 381 -10.59 -20.90 -6.61
C GLN A 381 -9.14 -20.43 -6.35
N VAL A 382 -8.21 -20.74 -7.26
CA VAL A 382 -6.81 -20.28 -7.15
C VAL A 382 -6.73 -18.77 -7.31
N LEU A 383 -7.47 -18.19 -8.27
CA LEU A 383 -7.54 -16.73 -8.42
C LEU A 383 -8.18 -16.05 -7.19
N ALA A 384 -9.24 -16.63 -6.64
CA ALA A 384 -9.86 -16.14 -5.40
C ALA A 384 -8.86 -16.16 -4.23
N GLN A 385 -8.10 -17.25 -4.06
CA GLN A 385 -7.04 -17.35 -3.05
C GLN A 385 -5.92 -16.33 -3.27
N GLN A 386 -5.53 -16.07 -4.52
CA GLN A 386 -4.54 -15.02 -4.84
C GLN A 386 -5.01 -13.63 -4.39
N LEU A 387 -6.29 -13.32 -4.55
CA LEU A 387 -6.90 -12.07 -4.12
C LEU A 387 -7.06 -12.00 -2.60
N GLU A 388 -7.48 -13.09 -1.98
CA GLU A 388 -7.66 -13.19 -0.53
C GLU A 388 -6.33 -13.03 0.22
N HIS A 389 -5.25 -13.64 -0.28
CA HIS A 389 -3.94 -13.59 0.33
C HIS A 389 -3.01 -12.52 -0.26
N ALA A 390 -3.53 -11.63 -1.11
CA ALA A 390 -2.74 -10.51 -1.61
C ALA A 390 -2.33 -9.60 -0.45
N GLU A 391 -1.10 -9.11 -0.51
CA GLU A 391 -0.53 -8.09 0.36
C GLU A 391 -0.15 -6.92 -0.55
N PHE A 392 -1.01 -5.90 -0.61
CA PHE A 392 -0.79 -4.75 -1.48
C PHE A 392 0.44 -3.97 -1.00
N PRO A 393 1.36 -3.61 -1.90
CA PRO A 393 2.67 -3.14 -1.48
C PRO A 393 2.66 -1.73 -0.89
N TYR A 394 3.58 -1.47 0.03
CA TYR A 394 3.90 -0.13 0.50
C TYR A 394 5.07 0.47 -0.29
N LEU A 395 5.14 1.80 -0.35
CA LEU A 395 6.16 2.50 -1.13
C LEU A 395 7.61 2.17 -0.74
N PRO A 396 7.97 1.90 0.54
CA PRO A 396 9.34 1.54 0.90
C PRO A 396 9.81 0.16 0.39
N GLU A 397 8.97 -0.63 -0.29
CA GLU A 397 9.38 -1.96 -0.79
C GLU A 397 10.38 -1.90 -1.96
N ALA A 398 10.36 -0.83 -2.76
CA ALA A 398 11.24 -0.67 -3.92
C ALA A 398 11.61 0.81 -4.11
N HIS A 399 12.61 1.10 -4.95
CA HIS A 399 12.94 2.49 -5.29
C HIS A 399 11.80 3.17 -6.07
N ARG A 400 11.14 2.44 -6.98
CA ARG A 400 10.02 2.94 -7.78
C ARG A 400 8.81 2.02 -7.65
N THR A 401 7.61 2.61 -7.64
CA THR A 401 6.34 1.88 -7.75
C THR A 401 5.53 2.43 -8.92
N VAL A 402 5.12 1.54 -9.83
CA VAL A 402 4.34 1.87 -11.02
C VAL A 402 2.99 1.17 -10.94
N LEU A 403 1.90 1.87 -11.27
CA LEU A 403 0.55 1.32 -11.36
C LEU A 403 0.10 1.33 -12.84
N PRO A 404 0.31 0.24 -13.60
CA PRO A 404 -0.07 0.20 -15.01
C PRO A 404 -1.57 0.41 -15.23
N GLY A 405 -1.93 1.37 -16.09
CA GLY A 405 -3.32 1.68 -16.46
C GLY A 405 -4.02 2.74 -15.61
N GLY A 406 -3.36 3.32 -14.59
CA GLY A 406 -3.80 4.58 -13.99
C GLY A 406 -3.35 5.78 -14.82
N GLN A 407 -4.10 6.89 -14.81
CA GLN A 407 -3.71 8.13 -15.51
C GLN A 407 -2.40 8.75 -14.98
N ASP A 408 -1.89 8.27 -13.85
CA ASP A 408 -0.56 8.58 -13.33
C ASP A 408 0.34 7.33 -13.38
N THR A 409 1.08 7.19 -14.48
CA THR A 409 1.91 6.00 -14.79
C THR A 409 3.10 5.76 -13.86
N VAL A 410 3.21 6.48 -12.76
CA VAL A 410 4.12 6.20 -11.65
C VAL A 410 3.37 6.68 -10.41
N SER A 411 3.29 5.88 -9.36
CA SER A 411 2.81 6.34 -8.05
C SER A 411 3.86 7.32 -7.47
N ARG A 412 3.96 8.51 -8.08
CA ARG A 412 4.69 9.66 -7.56
C ARG A 412 3.70 10.43 -6.71
N ARG A 413 3.53 10.04 -5.44
CA ARG A 413 3.29 11.09 -4.44
C ARG A 413 4.63 11.83 -4.33
N GLY A 414 4.76 12.88 -5.14
CA GLY A 414 6.01 13.61 -5.37
C GLY A 414 6.21 14.20 -6.78
N THR A 415 5.13 14.49 -7.52
CA THR A 415 5.17 15.40 -8.68
C THR A 415 4.26 16.56 -8.46
#